data_AF-A0A7Y5NLI2-F1
#
_entry.id   AF-A0A7Y5NLI2-F1
#
_cell.length_a   1.000
_cell.length_b   1.000
_cell.length_c   1.000
_cell.angle_alpha   90.00
_cell.angle_beta   90.00
_cell.angle_gamma   90.00
#
_symmetry.space_group_name_H-M   'P 1'
#
loop_
_entity.id
_entity.type
_entity.pdbx_description
1 polymer ?
#
loop_
_entity_poly.entity_id
_entity_poly.type
_entity_poly.pdbx_seq_one_letter_code
_entity_poly.pdbx_strand_id
1 'polypeptide(L)' 'MVAAIVGILAPILGPFTAQTAVKTFARKTLGREADTLVAADVPAFAESLRPLLRTFVGRDRAEVVILRIKREGQR' A
#
# COMPACT_ATOMS: atom_id res chain seq x y z
N MET A 1 -2.17 -7.87 8.50
CA MET A 1 -2.47 -6.86 7.47
C MET A 1 -1.26 -6.02 7.03
N VAL A 2 -0.71 -5.12 7.86
CA VAL A 2 0.41 -4.22 7.46
C VAL A 2 1.60 -4.98 6.87
N ALA A 3 2.03 -6.06 7.53
CA ALA A 3 3.11 -6.91 7.03
C ALA A 3 2.83 -7.50 5.64
N ALA A 4 1.58 -7.85 5.34
CA ALA A 4 1.19 -8.37 4.03
C ALA A 4 1.29 -7.29 2.94
N ILE A 5 0.83 -6.06 3.25
CA ILE A 5 0.97 -4.91 2.34
C ILE A 5 2.44 -4.59 2.09
N VAL A 6 3.27 -4.58 3.14
CA VAL A 6 4.73 -4.39 3.00
C VAL A 6 5.34 -5.50 2.14
N GLY A 7 4.94 -6.76 2.33
CA GLY A 7 5.40 -7.88 1.51
C GLY A 7 5.04 -7.76 0.02
N ILE A 8 3.91 -7.14 -0.31
CA ILE A 8 3.53 -6.85 -1.70
C ILE A 8 4.38 -5.72 -2.29
N LEU A 9 4.70 -4.70 -1.50
CA LEU A 9 5.44 -3.52 -1.94
C LEU A 9 6.97 -3.72 -1.95
N ALA A 10 7.50 -4.59 -1.10
CA ALA A 10 8.94 -4.79 -0.94
C ALA A 10 9.67 -5.21 -2.23
N PRO A 11 9.13 -6.11 -3.09
CA PRO A 11 9.75 -6.44 -4.38
C PRO A 11 9.78 -5.28 -5.38
N ILE A 12 8.95 -4.24 -5.17
CA ILE A 12 8.82 -3.10 -6.07
C ILE A 12 9.70 -1.92 -5.60
N LEU A 13 9.66 -1.65 -4.29
CA LEU A 13 10.26 -0.45 -3.70
C LEU A 13 11.55 -0.74 -2.90
N GLY A 14 11.81 -2.01 -2.61
CA GLY A 14 12.75 -2.44 -1.57
C GLY A 14 12.08 -2.49 -0.18
N PRO A 15 12.55 -3.37 0.72
CA PRO A 15 11.90 -3.64 2.01
C PRO A 15 11.81 -2.41 2.91
N PHE A 16 12.88 -1.61 2.99
CA PHE A 16 12.90 -0.39 3.80
C PHE A 16 11.94 0.68 3.26
N THR A 17 11.97 0.93 1.95
CA THR A 17 11.09 1.89 1.28
C THR A 17 9.63 1.46 1.38
N ALA A 18 9.33 0.16 1.26
CA ALA A 18 7.98 -0.36 1.42
C ALA A 18 7.41 -0.06 2.81
N GLN A 19 8.18 -0.28 3.88
CA GLN A 19 7.75 0.06 5.24
C GLN A 19 7.51 1.57 5.39
N THR A 20 8.44 2.38 4.90
CA THR A 20 8.33 3.84 4.94
C THR A 20 7.13 4.36 4.13
N ALA A 21 6.87 3.77 2.96
CA ALA A 21 5.71 4.11 2.14
C ALA A 21 4.40 3.80 2.87
N VAL A 22 4.26 2.63 3.48
CA VAL A 22 3.04 2.29 4.23
C VAL A 22 2.81 3.28 5.39
N LYS A 23 3.84 3.60 6.17
CA LYS A 23 3.76 4.61 7.24
C LYS A 23 3.35 5.98 6.72
N THR A 24 4.01 6.43 5.65
CA THR A 24 3.79 7.76 5.06
C THR A 24 2.38 7.90 4.51
N PHE A 25 1.91 6.91 3.75
CA PHE A 25 0.60 6.97 3.10
C PHE A 25 -0.55 6.68 4.07
N ALA A 26 -0.33 5.88 5.12
CA ALA A 26 -1.31 5.71 6.20
C ALA A 26 -1.52 7.04 6.93
N ARG A 27 -0.44 7.71 7.33
CA ARG A 27 -0.52 9.01 8.00
C ARG A 27 -1.10 10.09 7.10
N LYS A 28 -0.67 10.15 5.84
CA LYS A 28 -1.15 11.14 4.85
C LYS A 28 -2.62 10.98 4.49
N THR A 29 -3.10 9.74 4.34
CA THR A 29 -4.45 9.46 3.81
C THR A 29 -5.48 9.32 4.92
N LEU A 30 -5.11 8.67 6.03
CA LEU A 30 -6.03 8.30 7.10
C LEU A 30 -5.83 9.14 8.37
N GLY A 31 -4.74 9.92 8.45
CA GLY A 31 -4.38 10.67 9.65
C GLY A 31 -3.91 9.79 10.81
N ARG A 32 -3.58 8.52 10.55
CA ARG A 32 -3.29 7.50 11.56
C ARG A 32 -1.99 6.76 11.28
N GLU A 33 -1.43 6.16 12.32
CA GLU A 33 -0.23 5.32 12.20
C GLU A 33 -0.54 4.01 11.46
N ALA A 34 0.45 3.49 10.73
CA ALA A 34 0.28 2.26 9.93
C ALA A 34 -0.23 1.07 10.77
N ASP A 35 0.21 0.95 12.01
CA ASP A 35 -0.16 -0.17 12.89
C ASP A 35 -1.63 -0.13 13.32
N THR A 36 -2.32 0.99 13.10
CA THR A 36 -3.74 1.19 13.42
C THR A 36 -4.66 1.08 12.21
N LEU A 37 -4.12 0.74 11.03
CA LEU A 37 -4.92 0.42 9.86
C LEU A 37 -5.92 -0.68 10.23
N VAL A 38 -7.19 -0.51 9.83
CA VAL A 38 -8.19 -1.59 9.85
C VAL A 38 -8.57 -1.99 8.43
N ALA A 39 -9.19 -3.17 8.27
CA ALA A 39 -9.57 -3.70 6.95
C ALA A 39 -10.44 -2.72 6.12
N ALA A 40 -11.28 -1.92 6.79
CA ALA A 40 -12.12 -0.90 6.15
C ALA A 40 -11.31 0.25 5.52
N ASP A 41 -10.11 0.53 6.00
CA ASP A 41 -9.26 1.61 5.50
C ASP A 41 -8.45 1.20 4.26
N VAL A 42 -8.26 -0.11 4.06
CA VAL A 42 -7.40 -0.68 3.00
C VAL A 42 -7.77 -0.19 1.60
N PRO A 43 -9.05 -0.10 1.19
CA PRO A 43 -9.38 0.40 -0.13
C PRO A 43 -8.89 1.83 -0.37
N ALA A 44 -9.13 2.74 0.57
CA ALA A 44 -8.71 4.14 0.47
C ALA A 44 -7.17 4.27 0.51
N PHE A 45 -6.53 3.52 1.41
CA PHE A 45 -5.08 3.44 1.49
C PHE A 45 -4.45 2.91 0.19
N ALA A 46 -4.96 1.81 -0.38
CA ALA A 46 -4.43 1.23 -1.61
C ALA A 46 -4.56 2.19 -2.80
N GLU A 47 -5.66 2.94 -2.87
CA GLU A 47 -5.84 3.99 -3.88
C GLU A 47 -4.82 5.13 -3.74
N SER A 48 -4.47 5.50 -2.51
CA SER A 48 -3.49 6.55 -2.28
C SER A 48 -2.09 6.22 -2.83
N LEU A 49 -1.74 4.92 -2.91
CA LEU A 49 -0.47 4.44 -3.45
C LEU A 49 -0.42 4.49 -4.99
N ARG A 50 -1.55 4.68 -5.66
CA ARG A 50 -1.66 4.60 -7.12
C ARG A 50 -0.67 5.50 -7.87
N PRO A 51 -0.47 6.79 -7.52
CA PRO A 51 0.49 7.63 -8.23
C PRO A 51 1.92 7.11 -8.08
N LEU A 52 2.29 6.67 -6.88
CA LEU A 52 3.61 6.10 -6.61
C LEU A 52 3.83 4.84 -7.44
N LEU A 53 2.90 3.89 -7.37
CA LEU A 53 3.00 2.62 -8.08
C LEU A 53 3.07 2.82 -9.60
N ARG A 54 2.32 3.78 -10.15
CA ARG A 54 2.40 4.11 -11.59
C ARG A 54 3.79 4.55 -12.02
N THR A 55 4.50 5.29 -11.18
CA THR A 55 5.89 5.70 -11.46
C THR A 55 6.85 4.52 -11.44
N PHE A 56 6.70 3.55 -10.53
CA PHE A 56 7.64 2.44 -10.38
C PHE A 56 7.39 1.26 -11.32
N VAL A 57 6.13 0.92 -11.58
CA VAL A 57 5.77 -0.30 -12.34
C VAL A 57 4.96 -0.02 -13.61
N GLY A 58 4.66 1.25 -13.89
CA GLY A 58 3.78 1.63 -15.00
C GLY A 58 2.30 1.47 -14.67
N ARG A 59 1.44 1.89 -15.60
CA ARG A 59 -0.02 1.98 -15.39
C ARG A 59 -0.64 0.61 -15.08
N ASP A 60 -0.49 -0.35 -15.99
CA ASP A 60 -1.25 -1.60 -15.92
C ASP A 60 -0.83 -2.47 -14.73
N ARG A 61 0.47 -2.54 -14.46
CA ARG A 61 0.98 -3.27 -13.28
C ARG A 61 0.58 -2.59 -11.97
N ALA A 62 0.50 -1.25 -11.93
CA ALA A 62 0.04 -0.54 -10.73
C ALA A 62 -1.40 -0.94 -10.38
N GLU A 63 -2.29 -1.08 -11.37
CA GLU A 63 -3.67 -1.52 -11.15
C GLU A 63 -3.73 -2.93 -10.52
N VAL A 64 -2.92 -3.86 -11.05
CA VAL A 64 -2.83 -5.22 -10.51
C VAL A 64 -2.33 -5.22 -9.06
N VAL A 65 -1.32 -4.41 -8.75
CA VAL A 65 -0.78 -4.29 -7.38
C VAL A 65 -1.81 -3.71 -6.42
N ILE A 66 -2.54 -2.65 -6.83
CA ILE A 66 -3.61 -2.05 -6.01
C ILE A 66 -4.70 -3.08 -5.70
N LEU A 67 -5.15 -3.84 -6.71
CA LEU A 67 -6.14 -4.90 -6.53
C LEU A 67 -5.65 -5.99 -5.57
N ARG A 68 -4.37 -6.36 -5.67
CA ARG A 68 -3.75 -7.33 -4.76
C ARG A 68 -3.71 -6.80 -3.33
N ILE A 69 -3.32 -5.54 -3.12
CA ILE A 69 -3.32 -4.91 -1.78
C ILE A 69 -4.73 -4.89 -1.19
N LYS A 70 -5.75 -4.53 -1.98
CA LYS A 70 -7.15 -4.54 -1.53
C LYS A 70 -7.59 -5.93 -1.08
N ARG A 71 -7.29 -6.96 -1.88
CA ARG A 71 -7.68 -8.34 -1.57
C ARG A 71 -6.97 -8.88 -0.33
N GLU A 72 -5.65 -8.71 -0.24
CA GLU A 72 -4.86 -9.27 0.87
C GLU A 72 -4.94 -8.44 2.15
N GLY A 73 -5.25 -7.15 2.06
CA GLY A 73 -5.45 -6.30 3.22
C GLY A 73 -6.83 -6.47 3.87
N GLN A 74 -7.80 -7.07 3.18
CA GLN A 74 -9.14 -7.34 3.72
C GLN A 74 -9.28 -8.73 4.37
N ARG A 75 -8.22 -9.56 4.31
CA ARG A 75 -8.12 -10.86 5.00
C ARG A 75 -7.50 -10.70 6.37
#